data_AF-A4J0J9-F1
#
_entry.id   AF-A4J0J9-F1
#
_cell.length_a   1.000
_cell.length_b   1.000
_cell.length_c   1.000
_cell.angle_alpha   90.00
_cell.angle_beta   90.00
_cell.angle_gamma   90.00
#
_symmetry.space_group_name_H-M   'P 1'
#
loop_
_entity.id
_entity.type
_entity.pdbx_description
1 polymer ?
#
loop_
_entity_poly.entity_id
_entity_poly.type
_entity_poly.pdbx_seq_one_letter_code
_entity_poly.pdbx_strand_id
1 'polypeptide(L)'
;MLFNLLFISLAYIIIIILEVPRLVVQKMWRDLLAFSILLLPAMVYSYGLALDIDMPNPTKLIEVIFEPLAKQLEQLLGTWT
;
A
#
# COMPACT_ATOMS: atom_id res chain seq x y z
N MET A 1 4.83 -19.06 6.84
CA MET A 1 3.82 -18.27 7.58
C MET A 1 4.43 -17.50 8.76
N LEU A 2 4.95 -18.17 9.81
CA LEU A 2 5.45 -17.48 11.01
C LEU A 2 6.61 -16.49 10.75
N PHE A 3 7.63 -16.88 9.98
CA PHE A 3 8.76 -16.00 9.64
C PHE A 3 8.34 -14.74 8.88
N ASN A 4 7.40 -14.87 7.92
CA ASN A 4 6.89 -13.74 7.15
C ASN A 4 6.20 -12.72 8.06
N LEU A 5 5.36 -13.19 8.99
CA LEU A 5 4.69 -12.34 9.99
C LEU A 5 5.71 -11.63 10.88
N LEU A 6 6.77 -12.33 11.30
CA LEU A 6 7.83 -11.77 12.13
C LEU A 6 8.58 -10.64 11.42
N PHE A 7 8.99 -10.86 10.16
CA PHE A 7 9.68 -9.83 9.36
C PHE A 7 8.79 -8.63 9.05
N ILE A 8 7.52 -8.85 8.69
CA ILE A 8 6.56 -7.77 8.43
C ILE A 8 6.34 -6.94 9.71
N SER A 9 6.13 -7.60 10.86
CA SER A 9 5.97 -6.93 12.15
C SER A 9 7.20 -6.09 12.50
N LEU A 10 8.39 -6.67 12.35
CA LEU A 10 9.64 -5.98 12.65
C LEU A 10 9.84 -4.74 11.77
N ALA A 11 9.56 -4.85 10.47
CA ALA A 11 9.63 -3.71 9.55
C ALA A 11 8.71 -2.57 9.97
N TYR A 12 7.44 -2.84 10.28
CA TYR A 12 6.50 -1.80 10.73
C TYR A 12 6.88 -1.19 12.08
N ILE A 13 7.36 -2.00 13.03
CA ILE A 13 7.85 -1.51 14.32
C ILE A 13 9.00 -0.51 14.11
N ILE A 14 9.96 -0.83 13.24
CA ILE A 14 11.07 0.08 12.92
C ILE A 14 10.54 1.40 12.34
N ILE A 15 9.63 1.34 11.37
CA ILE A 15 9.04 2.54 10.75
C ILE A 15 8.32 3.39 11.80
N ILE A 16 7.49 2.76 12.65
CA ILE A 16 6.73 3.45 13.70
C ILE A 16 7.66 4.12 14.72
N ILE A 17 8.70 3.42 15.18
CA ILE A 17 9.66 3.95 16.16
C ILE A 17 10.44 5.13 15.60
N LEU A 18 10.77 5.13 14.30
CA LEU A 18 11.49 6.23 13.68
C LEU A 18 10.59 7.46 13.46
N GLU A 19 9.35 7.25 13.02
CA GLU A 19 8.50 8.36 12.56
C GLU A 19 7.55 8.89 13.64
N VAL A 20 6.89 8.02 14.42
CA VAL A 20 5.82 8.43 15.35
C VAL A 20 6.33 9.31 16.49
N PRO A 21 7.46 9.02 17.16
CA PRO A 21 7.95 9.88 18.24
C PRO A 21 8.21 11.31 17.78
N ARG A 22 8.78 11.47 16.58
CA ARG A 22 9.03 12.77 15.97
C ARG A 22 7.72 13.54 15.77
N LEU A 23 6.72 12.90 15.16
CA LEU A 23 5.41 13.52 14.87
C LEU A 23 4.64 13.89 16.14
N VAL A 24 4.69 13.04 17.18
CA VAL A 24 4.01 13.27 18.45
C VAL A 24 4.68 14.39 19.25
N VAL A 25 6.02 14.36 19.37
CA VAL A 25 6.78 15.38 20.12
C VAL A 25 6.62 16.76 19.48
N GLN A 26 6.61 16.84 18.15
CA GLN A 26 6.41 18.10 17.42
C GLN A 26 4.93 18.50 17.29
N LYS A 27 4.00 17.74 17.89
CA LYS A 27 2.54 17.96 17.83
C LYS A 27 2.00 18.07 16.40
N MET A 28 2.60 17.35 15.46
CA MET A 28 2.24 17.36 14.04
C MET A 28 1.08 16.40 13.78
N TRP A 29 -0.08 16.67 14.38
CA TRP A 29 -1.24 15.78 14.34
C TRP A 29 -1.80 15.53 12.94
N ARG A 30 -1.73 16.54 12.06
CA ARG A 30 -2.13 16.40 10.65
C ARG A 30 -1.23 15.41 9.91
N ASP A 31 0.06 15.46 10.19
CA ASP A 31 1.05 14.63 9.52
C ASP A 31 1.04 13.22 10.12
N LEU A 32 0.79 13.10 11.43
CA LEU A 32 0.50 11.82 12.08
C LEU A 32 -0.75 11.15 11.48
N LEU A 33 -1.79 11.94 11.18
CA LEU A 33 -2.99 11.43 10.53
C LEU A 33 -2.68 10.96 9.10
N ALA A 34 -1.96 11.76 8.30
CA ALA A 34 -1.55 11.38 6.95
C ALA A 34 -0.69 10.11 6.94
N PHE A 35 0.29 10.03 7.84
CA PHE A 35 1.12 8.84 8.05
C PHE A 35 0.25 7.63 8.42
N SER A 36 -0.69 7.78 9.35
CA SER A 36 -1.56 6.67 9.80
C SER A 36 -2.49 6.18 8.69
N ILE A 37 -3.06 7.09 7.90
CA ILE A 37 -3.94 6.75 6.77
C ILE A 37 -3.19 5.98 5.69
N LEU A 38 -1.88 6.20 5.52
CA LEU A 38 -1.05 5.45 4.58
C LEU A 38 -0.56 4.13 5.19
N LEU A 39 -0.10 4.15 6.44
CA LEU A 39 0.50 3.01 7.10
C LEU A 39 -0.51 1.90 7.41
N LEU A 40 -1.69 2.25 7.92
CA LEU A 40 -2.68 1.25 8.37
C LEU A 40 -3.19 0.36 7.23
N PRO A 41 -3.61 0.88 6.07
CA PRO A 41 -4.01 0.03 4.94
C PRO A 41 -2.87 -0.84 4.43
N ALA A 42 -1.65 -0.30 4.39
CA ALA A 42 -0.47 -1.08 4.01
C ALA A 42 -0.25 -2.25 4.98
N MET A 43 -0.33 -2.00 6.30
CA MET A 43 -0.23 -3.05 7.31
C MET A 43 -1.31 -4.10 7.13
N VAL A 44 -2.58 -3.71 7.05
CA VAL A 44 -3.71 -4.65 6.89
C VAL A 44 -3.52 -5.50 5.64
N TYR A 45 -3.10 -4.90 4.53
CA TYR A 45 -2.86 -5.61 3.28
C TYR A 45 -1.68 -6.60 3.39
N SER A 46 -0.55 -6.18 3.95
CA SER A 46 0.62 -7.06 4.16
C SER A 46 0.33 -8.23 5.10
N TYR A 47 -0.41 -8.00 6.20
CA TYR A 47 -0.83 -9.09 7.08
C TYR A 47 -1.86 -10.00 6.42
N GLY A 48 -2.81 -9.45 5.66
CA GLY A 48 -3.77 -10.22 4.88
C GLY A 48 -3.08 -11.20 3.93
N LEU A 49 -2.12 -10.70 3.15
CA LEU A 49 -1.31 -11.53 2.25
C LEU A 49 -0.49 -12.58 3.01
N ALA A 50 0.12 -12.22 4.15
CA ALA A 50 0.93 -13.16 4.93
C ALA A 50 0.12 -14.26 5.62
N LEU A 51 -1.18 -14.03 5.81
CA LEU A 51 -2.15 -14.97 6.37
C LEU A 51 -2.89 -15.78 5.30
N ASP A 52 -2.54 -15.65 4.02
CA ASP A 52 -3.26 -16.24 2.88
C ASP A 52 -4.77 -15.87 2.89
N ILE A 53 -5.09 -14.67 3.36
CA ILE A 53 -6.44 -14.11 3.21
C ILE A 53 -6.56 -13.60 1.76
N ASP A 54 -7.64 -13.99 1.09
CA ASP A 54 -7.99 -13.48 -0.24
C ASP A 54 -8.20 -11.96 -0.19
N MET A 55 -7.12 -11.22 -0.41
CA MET A 55 -7.15 -9.77 -0.47
C MET A 55 -7.50 -9.30 -1.89
N PRO A 56 -8.30 -8.23 -2.02
CA PRO A 56 -8.61 -7.66 -3.32
C PRO A 56 -7.31 -7.24 -4.00
N ASN A 57 -7.08 -7.71 -5.22
CA ASN A 57 -5.86 -7.41 -5.98
C ASN A 57 -5.85 -5.93 -6.40
N PRO A 58 -4.97 -5.07 -5.85
CA PRO A 58 -4.90 -3.65 -6.17
C PRO A 58 -4.52 -3.42 -7.64
N THR A 59 -3.80 -4.36 -8.26
CA THR A 59 -3.45 -4.30 -9.68
C THR A 59 -4.68 -4.30 -10.56
N LYS A 60 -5.75 -5.02 -10.19
CA LYS A 60 -7.02 -4.97 -10.94
C LYS A 60 -7.67 -3.59 -10.87
N LEU A 61 -7.53 -2.88 -9.74
CA LEU A 61 -8.03 -1.52 -9.62
C LEU A 61 -7.25 -0.57 -10.54
N ILE A 62 -5.92 -0.72 -10.57
CA ILE A 62 -5.05 0.04 -11.48
C ILE A 62 -5.42 -0.27 -12.93
N GLU A 63 -5.56 -1.55 -13.29
CA GLU A 63 -5.99 -1.97 -14.64
C GLU A 63 -7.27 -1.26 -15.04
N VAL A 64 -8.34 -1.29 -14.23
CA VAL A 64 -9.61 -0.62 -14.55
C VAL A 64 -9.45 0.88 -14.77
N ILE A 65 -8.60 1.55 -13.99
CA ILE A 65 -8.35 2.99 -14.12
C ILE A 65 -7.57 3.31 -15.40
N PHE A 66 -6.59 2.48 -15.76
CA PHE A 66 -5.66 2.74 -16.86
C PHE A 66 -6.07 2.08 -18.19
N GLU A 67 -6.96 1.09 -18.17
CA GLU A 67 -7.54 0.43 -19.34
C GLU A 67 -8.09 1.41 -20.39
N PRO A 68 -8.87 2.46 -20.04
CA PRO A 68 -9.34 3.41 -21.05
C PRO A 68 -8.19 4.16 -21.74
N LEU A 69 -7.12 4.48 -21.01
CA LEU A 69 -5.93 5.12 -21.57
C LEU A 69 -5.15 4.13 -22.45
N ALA A 70 -4.99 2.89 -22.01
CA ALA A 70 -4.33 1.83 -22.78
C ALA A 70 -5.02 1.64 -24.14
N LYS A 71 -6.36 1.55 -24.16
CA LYS A 71 -7.15 1.43 -25.40
C LYS A 71 -6.98 2.62 -26.34
N GLN A 72 -6.89 3.84 -25.81
CA GLN A 72 -6.62 5.03 -26.63
C GLN A 72 -5.23 4.97 -27.26
N LEU A 73 -4.22 4.54 -26.50
CA LEU A 73 -2.86 4.39 -27.00
C LEU A 73 -2.75 3.27 -28.05
N GLU A 74 -3.42 2.14 -27.85
CA GLU A 74 -3.48 1.03 -28.82
C GLU A 74 -4.11 1.49 -30.15
N GLN A 75 -5.18 2.28 -30.09
CA GLN A 75 -5.82 2.86 -31.28
C GLN A 75 -4.89 3.85 -32.00
N LEU A 76 -4.16 4.69 -31.27
CA LEU A 76 -3.24 5.68 -31.84
C LEU A 76 -1.99 5.03 -32.46
N LEU A 77 -1.47 3.97 -31.84
CA LEU A 77 -0.32 3.22 -32.32
C LEU A 77 -0.66 2.22 -33.43
N GLY A 78 -1.96 2.03 -33.73
CA GLY A 78 -2.44 1.13 -34.78
C GLY A 78 -2.15 -0.35 -34.48
N THR A 79 -1.90 -0.70 -33.22
CA THR A 79 -1.66 -2.08 -32.78
C THR A 79 -3.01 -2.71 -32.46
N TRP A 80 -3.66 -3.28 -33.49
CA TRP A 80 -4.95 -3.97 -33.36
C TRP A 80 -4.75 -5.39 -32.78
N THR A 81 -4.95 -5.53 -31.48
CA THR A 81 -5.21 -6.78 -30.74
C THR A 81 -6.26 -6.50 -29.69
#